data_AF-A0A7W3JMM6-F1
#
_entry.id   AF-A0A7W3JMM6-F1
#
_cell.length_a   1.000
_cell.length_b   1.000
_cell.length_c   1.000
_cell.angle_alpha   90.00
_cell.angle_beta   90.00
_cell.angle_gamma   90.00
#
_symmetry.space_group_name_H-M   'P 1'
#
loop_
_entity.id
_entity.type
_entity.pdbx_description
1 polymer ?
#
loop_
_entity_poly.entity_id
_entity_poly.type
_entity_poly.pdbx_seq_one_letter_code
_entity_poly.pdbx_strand_id
1 'polypeptide(L)'
;MNDRERPSALLGSIAVIAAAGVVFPTASVGAWSDEEWVHPASVGTSQIECGADTGYAAESNARFLRGDLLGVDLDPLVELKGVGLAMDNGGSVTVDPGSAANLGATPPAHSYANPLSLGVISLPILDLSPLQIGLPVGSLGAVNQYARVNGHGSGAAAAGLVNNSGAVLVSAITPDDQLPEPAVLTLDSLLPGISGIAGTDVRIGAVGSSSQLDWCDALRSDIWGDGSVSGVSRDYGVASLELDIDSPLVAGLGSSITSTVLPGLQTDLNALTGVNGLISKIFTDALAPIVAGLNLGATTGDVTLTGLDFTAVSALLDDNLVGDGVSVDLVSGLVHVDLEYFIGALNDQPANTELVLDAGVVSSILANTTALLNNWRAAVFTTIQDAVYAATLTIDLSVVVSSPAIVVALVPIGATNIVRVDLDATATIGSIIGGGLVLDVNVTALSNVTLIGTILNAILGITLTTLTNSILALETSLVAPIAAQVTATVNGALDSVDTQLVDLVAAVLGAVSAVLTELPSILSVMVNVQPDQPGAPPGTSFIAESGLSSAQHAVSALRLGLAYGLAPGGVAAFDLATSSVGPITAP
;
A
#
# COMPACT_ATOMS: atom_id res chain seq x y z
N MET A 1 -19.40 -19.98 70.64
CA MET A 1 -19.93 -20.67 71.83
C MET A 1 -21.35 -21.09 71.47
N ASN A 2 -21.51 -22.24 70.82
CA ASN A 2 -21.91 -23.51 71.43
C ASN A 2 -23.20 -23.41 72.24
N ASP A 3 -24.27 -23.93 71.62
CA ASP A 3 -25.30 -24.82 72.15
C ASP A 3 -25.41 -24.96 73.67
N ARG A 4 -26.66 -24.87 74.16
CA ARG A 4 -27.27 -26.03 74.84
C ARG A 4 -28.77 -25.84 75.15
N GLU A 5 -29.54 -26.73 74.53
CA GLU A 5 -30.42 -27.73 75.15
C GLU A 5 -31.48 -27.31 76.19
N ARG A 6 -32.73 -27.64 75.80
CA ARG A 6 -33.96 -27.87 76.57
C ARG A 6 -33.75 -28.82 77.78
N PRO A 7 -34.66 -28.87 78.77
CA PRO A 7 -35.74 -29.90 78.75
C PRO A 7 -37.07 -29.46 79.43
N SER A 8 -38.25 -29.90 78.98
CA SER A 8 -39.08 -31.04 79.51
C SER A 8 -39.60 -30.80 80.95
N ALA A 9 -40.83 -31.12 81.39
CA ALA A 9 -42.02 -31.78 80.87
C ALA A 9 -43.08 -31.79 82.01
N LEU A 10 -44.18 -32.54 81.79
CA LEU A 10 -45.05 -33.25 82.75
C LEU A 10 -46.41 -32.64 83.20
N LEU A 11 -47.46 -33.34 82.72
CA LEU A 11 -48.59 -33.97 83.43
C LEU A 11 -49.77 -33.14 83.96
N GLY A 12 -50.98 -33.67 83.70
CA GLY A 12 -52.13 -33.46 84.58
C GLY A 12 -53.49 -33.61 83.92
N SER A 13 -53.93 -34.85 83.70
CA SER A 13 -55.25 -35.28 83.24
C SER A 13 -56.39 -34.94 84.23
N ILE A 14 -57.62 -34.70 83.74
CA ILE A 14 -58.90 -35.28 84.22
C ILE A 14 -60.02 -34.92 83.21
N ALA A 15 -60.82 -35.95 82.89
CA ALA A 15 -61.94 -35.94 81.96
C ALA A 15 -63.28 -35.64 82.66
N VAL A 16 -64.32 -35.26 81.89
CA VAL A 16 -65.66 -35.92 81.79
C VAL A 16 -66.77 -34.98 81.26
N ILE A 17 -67.21 -35.30 80.03
CA ILE A 17 -68.58 -35.40 79.48
C ILE A 17 -69.39 -34.14 79.05
N ALA A 18 -69.37 -33.96 77.72
CA ALA A 18 -70.48 -33.90 76.75
C ALA A 18 -71.59 -32.84 76.82
N ALA A 19 -71.59 -31.96 75.82
CA ALA A 19 -72.77 -31.68 75.00
C ALA A 19 -72.32 -31.37 73.56
N ALA A 20 -72.89 -32.08 72.59
CA ALA A 20 -72.56 -31.98 71.17
C ALA A 20 -73.04 -30.64 70.58
N GLY A 21 -72.11 -29.89 70.01
CA GLY A 21 -72.36 -28.73 69.16
C GLY A 21 -71.13 -28.53 68.27
N VAL A 22 -71.13 -29.14 67.09
CA VAL A 22 -70.07 -28.96 66.09
C VAL A 22 -70.38 -27.68 65.32
N VAL A 23 -69.73 -26.58 65.67
CA VAL A 23 -69.37 -25.48 64.76
C VAL A 23 -68.02 -24.91 65.23
N PHE A 24 -67.02 -24.94 64.36
CA PHE A 24 -65.64 -24.52 64.63
C PHE A 24 -65.52 -23.00 64.88
N PRO A 25 -64.74 -22.55 65.89
CA PRO A 25 -64.30 -21.16 65.99
C PRO A 25 -63.05 -20.90 65.14
N THR A 26 -63.21 -19.97 64.19
CA THR A 26 -62.27 -18.92 63.74
C THR A 26 -60.79 -19.30 63.56
N ALA A 27 -60.42 -19.66 62.33
CA ALA A 27 -59.10 -19.32 61.81
C ALA A 27 -58.97 -17.78 61.76
N SER A 28 -57.84 -17.26 62.24
CA SER A 28 -57.53 -15.84 62.12
C SER A 28 -57.49 -15.45 60.66
N VAL A 29 -58.36 -14.53 60.28
CA VAL A 29 -58.40 -13.89 58.96
C VAL A 29 -57.22 -12.94 58.87
N GLY A 30 -56.06 -13.48 58.50
CA GLY A 30 -55.02 -12.69 57.84
C GLY A 30 -55.36 -12.63 56.35
N ALA A 31 -56.50 -12.00 56.01
CA ALA A 31 -56.73 -11.60 54.63
C ALA A 31 -55.85 -10.39 54.40
N TRP A 32 -54.75 -10.59 53.68
CA TRP A 32 -54.19 -9.51 52.89
C TRP A 32 -55.22 -9.28 51.79
N SER A 33 -56.13 -8.34 52.02
CA SER A 33 -56.86 -7.72 50.93
C SER A 33 -55.88 -6.76 50.28
N ASP A 34 -55.00 -7.29 49.45
CA ASP A 34 -54.43 -6.45 48.42
C ASP A 34 -55.61 -6.14 47.50
N GLU A 35 -56.07 -4.89 47.54
CA GLU A 35 -56.78 -4.33 46.40
C GLU A 35 -55.78 -4.38 45.26
N GLU A 36 -55.80 -5.48 44.50
CA GLU A 36 -55.30 -5.47 43.14
C GLU A 36 -56.14 -4.39 42.45
N TRP A 37 -55.53 -3.21 42.28
CA TRP A 37 -56.05 -2.17 41.42
C TRP A 37 -56.07 -2.77 40.02
N VAL A 38 -57.15 -3.48 39.70
CA VAL A 38 -57.54 -3.77 38.33
C VAL A 38 -57.84 -2.40 37.75
N HIS A 39 -56.81 -1.77 37.19
CA HIS A 39 -57.03 -0.72 36.22
C HIS A 39 -58.01 -1.30 35.19
N PRO A 40 -59.11 -0.63 34.85
CA PRO A 40 -60.08 -1.12 33.86
C PRO A 40 -59.50 -1.13 32.42
N ALA A 41 -58.19 -1.07 32.28
CA ALA A 41 -57.49 -1.55 31.10
C ALA A 41 -57.36 -3.06 31.26
N SER A 42 -57.98 -3.81 30.37
CA SER A 42 -57.76 -5.24 30.18
C SER A 42 -56.30 -5.60 30.46
N VAL A 43 -56.03 -6.37 31.51
CA VAL A 43 -54.78 -7.15 31.59
C VAL A 43 -54.94 -8.32 30.61
N GLY A 44 -55.17 -7.97 29.35
CA GLY A 44 -54.98 -8.89 28.25
C GLY A 44 -53.48 -8.87 27.99
N THR A 45 -52.83 -10.02 28.12
CA THR A 45 -51.67 -10.30 27.28
C THR A 45 -52.09 -9.87 25.86
N SER A 46 -51.34 -8.98 25.23
CA SER A 46 -51.52 -8.67 23.81
C SER A 46 -51.83 -9.96 23.05
N GLN A 47 -52.86 -9.96 22.20
CA GLN A 47 -53.38 -11.13 21.48
C GLN A 47 -52.40 -11.69 20.42
N ILE A 48 -51.10 -11.44 20.57
CA ILE A 48 -50.04 -11.77 19.63
C ILE A 48 -49.23 -12.93 20.22
N GLU A 49 -49.46 -14.13 19.70
CA GLU A 49 -48.61 -15.30 19.89
C GLU A 49 -47.42 -15.25 18.92
N CYS A 50 -46.34 -14.63 19.38
CA CYS A 50 -45.07 -14.51 18.67
C CYS A 50 -44.61 -15.84 18.02
N GLY A 51 -44.37 -15.83 16.70
CA GLY A 51 -43.90 -16.99 15.93
C GLY A 51 -44.96 -18.05 15.59
N ALA A 52 -46.17 -17.92 16.14
CA ALA A 52 -47.32 -18.79 15.82
C ALA A 52 -48.36 -18.02 15.00
N ASP A 53 -48.60 -16.76 15.35
CA ASP A 53 -49.52 -15.89 14.62
C ASP A 53 -49.00 -15.56 13.22
N THR A 54 -49.95 -15.42 12.31
CA THR A 54 -49.75 -15.04 10.92
C THR A 54 -50.40 -13.68 10.66
N GLY A 55 -49.99 -12.99 9.60
CA GLY A 55 -50.58 -11.70 9.22
C GLY A 55 -49.72 -10.50 9.64
N TYR A 56 -48.43 -10.73 9.89
CA TYR A 56 -47.46 -9.66 10.01
C TYR A 56 -47.22 -9.03 8.64
N ALA A 57 -47.25 -7.70 8.58
CA ALA A 57 -46.64 -6.98 7.47
C ALA A 57 -45.12 -6.91 7.69
N ALA A 58 -44.36 -7.07 6.61
CA ALA A 58 -42.89 -7.07 6.69
C ALA A 58 -42.28 -6.48 5.43
N GLU A 59 -41.25 -5.65 5.61
CA GLU A 59 -40.44 -5.09 4.53
C GLU A 59 -38.99 -5.57 4.60
N SER A 60 -38.39 -5.85 3.45
CA SER A 60 -36.96 -6.14 3.34
C SER A 60 -36.42 -5.61 2.01
N ASN A 61 -35.26 -4.97 2.03
CA ASN A 61 -34.62 -4.40 0.85
C ASN A 61 -33.11 -4.62 0.87
N ALA A 62 -32.56 -5.06 -0.26
CA ALA A 62 -31.12 -5.16 -0.48
C ALA A 62 -30.73 -4.44 -1.77
N ARG A 63 -29.65 -3.66 -1.71
CA ARG A 63 -29.12 -2.90 -2.84
C ARG A 63 -27.60 -2.84 -2.81
N PHE A 64 -26.93 -3.15 -3.92
CA PHE A 64 -25.46 -3.15 -3.97
C PHE A 64 -24.87 -1.74 -4.03
N LEU A 65 -25.41 -0.84 -4.85
CA LEU A 65 -24.90 0.52 -4.99
C LEU A 65 -26.05 1.53 -4.90
N ARG A 66 -25.92 2.54 -4.03
CA ARG A 66 -26.88 3.64 -3.85
C ARG A 66 -26.18 4.94 -3.47
N GLY A 67 -26.90 6.07 -3.57
CA GLY A 67 -26.40 7.39 -3.18
C GLY A 67 -26.21 8.32 -4.37
N ASP A 68 -25.36 9.33 -4.22
CA ASP A 68 -25.05 10.32 -5.25
C ASP A 68 -23.59 10.23 -5.68
N LEU A 69 -23.35 10.24 -6.99
CA LEU A 69 -22.03 10.27 -7.59
C LEU A 69 -21.88 11.50 -8.48
N LEU A 70 -21.23 12.53 -7.94
CA LEU A 70 -20.93 13.81 -8.61
C LEU A 70 -22.19 14.49 -9.20
N GLY A 71 -23.28 14.53 -8.42
CA GLY A 71 -24.55 15.13 -8.81
C GLY A 71 -25.44 14.21 -9.67
N VAL A 72 -25.05 12.95 -9.84
CA VAL A 72 -25.91 11.90 -10.38
C VAL A 72 -26.47 11.09 -9.21
N ASP A 73 -27.77 11.28 -8.96
CA ASP A 73 -28.52 10.40 -8.08
C ASP A 73 -28.58 9.00 -8.70
N LEU A 74 -27.99 8.03 -8.01
CA LEU A 74 -27.97 6.63 -8.44
C LEU A 74 -29.30 5.94 -8.15
N ASP A 75 -30.15 6.51 -7.27
CA ASP A 75 -31.36 5.84 -6.83
C ASP A 75 -32.41 5.61 -7.93
N PRO A 76 -32.65 6.55 -8.86
CA PRO A 76 -33.57 6.37 -9.98
C PRO A 76 -33.09 5.43 -11.08
N LEU A 77 -31.80 5.06 -11.11
CA LEU A 77 -31.23 4.24 -12.18
C LEU A 77 -31.74 2.79 -12.09
N VAL A 78 -32.47 2.37 -13.13
CA VAL A 78 -33.11 1.05 -13.17
C VAL A 78 -32.07 -0.07 -13.17
N GLU A 79 -30.93 0.15 -13.81
CA GLU A 79 -29.82 -0.82 -13.83
C GLU A 79 -29.24 -1.06 -12.43
N LEU A 80 -29.33 -0.09 -11.53
CA LEU A 80 -28.84 -0.17 -10.15
C LEU A 80 -29.92 -0.55 -9.14
N LYS A 81 -31.13 -0.90 -9.60
CA LYS A 81 -32.21 -1.29 -8.68
C LYS A 81 -31.84 -2.54 -7.90
N GLY A 82 -32.12 -2.47 -6.60
CA GLY A 82 -32.00 -3.57 -5.66
C GLY A 82 -33.06 -4.65 -5.84
N VAL A 83 -33.31 -5.38 -4.75
CA VAL A 83 -34.52 -6.18 -4.57
C VAL A 83 -35.23 -5.69 -3.31
N GLY A 84 -36.51 -5.39 -3.43
CA GLY A 84 -37.40 -5.00 -2.35
C GLY A 84 -38.59 -5.95 -2.28
N LEU A 85 -38.92 -6.38 -1.06
CA LEU A 85 -40.11 -7.17 -0.75
C LEU A 85 -40.93 -6.44 0.30
N ALA A 86 -42.24 -6.38 0.07
CA ALA A 86 -43.21 -5.91 1.05
C ALA A 86 -44.35 -6.93 1.15
N MET A 87 -44.56 -7.49 2.33
CA MET A 87 -45.70 -8.34 2.66
C MET A 87 -46.73 -7.52 3.43
N ASP A 88 -48.01 -7.60 3.05
CA ASP A 88 -49.11 -7.00 3.82
C ASP A 88 -49.68 -7.96 4.87
N ASN A 89 -50.55 -7.45 5.76
CA ASN A 89 -51.20 -8.27 6.81
C ASN A 89 -52.11 -9.37 6.24
N GLY A 90 -52.46 -9.31 4.95
CA GLY A 90 -53.19 -10.35 4.23
C GLY A 90 -52.30 -11.48 3.68
N GLY A 91 -50.98 -11.37 3.82
CA GLY A 91 -49.98 -12.30 3.27
C GLY A 91 -49.69 -12.09 1.79
N SER A 92 -50.14 -10.98 1.19
CA SER A 92 -49.84 -10.62 -0.19
C SER A 92 -48.44 -10.00 -0.27
N VAL A 93 -47.62 -10.48 -1.20
CA VAL A 93 -46.23 -10.00 -1.37
C VAL A 93 -46.08 -9.18 -2.65
N THR A 94 -45.57 -7.97 -2.50
CA THR A 94 -45.12 -7.10 -3.59
C THR A 94 -43.61 -7.22 -3.75
N VAL A 95 -43.15 -7.32 -5.00
CA VAL A 95 -41.73 -7.48 -5.37
C VAL A 95 -41.32 -6.35 -6.30
N ASP A 96 -40.26 -5.62 -5.97
CA ASP A 96 -39.65 -4.58 -6.83
C ASP A 96 -38.14 -4.85 -7.02
N PRO A 97 -37.63 -4.92 -8.26
CA PRO A 97 -38.38 -4.94 -9.51
C PRO A 97 -39.17 -6.24 -9.67
N GLY A 98 -40.29 -6.19 -10.39
CA GLY A 98 -41.10 -7.37 -10.69
C GLY A 98 -40.37 -8.44 -11.52
N SER A 99 -39.18 -8.12 -12.04
CA SER A 99 -38.26 -9.04 -12.73
C SER A 99 -37.35 -9.83 -11.79
N ALA A 100 -37.35 -9.58 -10.48
CA ALA A 100 -36.50 -10.29 -9.53
C ALA A 100 -36.77 -11.80 -9.57
N ALA A 101 -35.70 -12.59 -9.50
CA ALA A 101 -35.76 -14.05 -9.54
C ALA A 101 -36.35 -14.59 -8.23
N ASN A 102 -37.34 -15.46 -8.34
CA ASN A 102 -37.93 -16.14 -7.19
C ASN A 102 -37.05 -17.32 -6.77
N LEU A 103 -36.51 -17.25 -5.55
CA LEU A 103 -35.66 -18.32 -4.96
C LEU A 103 -36.46 -19.30 -4.09
N GLY A 104 -37.70 -18.94 -3.75
CA GLY A 104 -38.62 -19.73 -2.97
C GLY A 104 -39.73 -18.84 -2.40
N ALA A 105 -40.99 -19.09 -2.78
CA ALA A 105 -42.15 -18.29 -2.39
C ALA A 105 -43.25 -19.13 -1.73
N THR A 106 -42.87 -20.14 -0.94
CA THR A 106 -43.84 -21.00 -0.26
C THR A 106 -44.27 -20.32 1.04
N PRO A 107 -45.56 -19.95 1.20
CA PRO A 107 -46.05 -19.38 2.45
C PRO A 107 -45.65 -20.28 3.62
N PRO A 108 -45.19 -19.69 4.75
CA PRO A 108 -45.27 -18.27 5.11
C PRO A 108 -44.07 -17.42 4.65
N ALA A 109 -43.08 -17.97 3.93
CA ALA A 109 -41.83 -17.28 3.59
C ALA A 109 -41.67 -17.03 2.08
N HIS A 110 -41.20 -15.84 1.74
CA HIS A 110 -40.98 -15.42 0.35
C HIS A 110 -39.58 -14.85 0.20
N SER A 111 -38.82 -15.39 -0.76
CA SER A 111 -37.42 -15.05 -0.99
C SER A 111 -37.14 -14.80 -2.46
N TYR A 112 -36.44 -13.72 -2.75
CA TYR A 112 -36.15 -13.24 -4.09
C TYR A 112 -34.71 -12.73 -4.17
N ALA A 113 -34.15 -12.76 -5.38
CA ALA A 113 -32.87 -12.15 -5.68
C ALA A 113 -32.89 -11.36 -6.99
N ASN A 114 -32.09 -10.30 -7.05
CA ASN A 114 -31.88 -9.51 -8.25
C ASN A 114 -30.37 -9.25 -8.44
N PRO A 115 -29.60 -10.20 -9.00
CA PRO A 115 -28.17 -10.02 -9.23
C PRO A 115 -27.91 -8.82 -10.15
N LEU A 116 -26.93 -7.98 -9.80
CA LEU A 116 -26.58 -6.79 -10.59
C LEU A 116 -25.75 -7.20 -11.82
N SER A 117 -26.18 -6.76 -13.01
CA SER A 117 -25.43 -6.96 -14.25
C SER A 117 -24.52 -5.77 -14.53
N LEU A 118 -23.21 -5.93 -14.30
CA LEU A 118 -22.23 -4.83 -14.37
C LEU A 118 -21.86 -4.43 -15.80
N GLY A 119 -22.17 -5.25 -16.81
CA GLY A 119 -21.80 -4.99 -18.21
C GLY A 119 -22.55 -3.84 -18.89
N VAL A 120 -23.46 -3.15 -18.18
CA VAL A 120 -24.33 -2.08 -18.73
C VAL A 120 -24.14 -0.73 -17.99
N ILE A 121 -23.40 -0.73 -16.87
CA ILE A 121 -23.25 0.46 -16.01
C ILE A 121 -21.93 1.14 -16.32
N SER A 122 -22.00 2.32 -16.96
CA SER A 122 -20.84 3.19 -17.14
C SER A 122 -20.98 4.38 -16.20
N LEU A 123 -20.24 4.34 -15.09
CA LEU A 123 -20.10 5.48 -14.19
C LEU A 123 -18.72 6.13 -14.47
N PRO A 124 -18.64 7.46 -14.59
CA PRO A 124 -17.45 8.14 -15.09
C PRO A 124 -16.22 8.03 -14.17
N ILE A 125 -16.41 7.71 -12.88
CA ILE A 125 -15.33 7.61 -11.90
C ILE A 125 -15.29 6.26 -11.18
N LEU A 126 -16.28 5.37 -11.38
CA LEU A 126 -16.38 4.10 -10.66
C LEU A 126 -16.57 2.96 -11.66
N ASP A 127 -15.56 2.09 -11.76
CA ASP A 127 -15.62 0.86 -12.54
C ASP A 127 -15.85 -0.34 -11.62
N LEU A 128 -17.00 -1.00 -11.81
CA LEU A 128 -17.38 -2.20 -11.08
C LEU A 128 -17.12 -3.49 -11.88
N SER A 129 -16.76 -3.39 -13.16
CA SER A 129 -16.60 -4.54 -14.05
C SER A 129 -15.61 -5.61 -13.55
N PRO A 130 -14.50 -5.28 -12.85
CA PRO A 130 -13.57 -6.30 -12.35
C PRO A 130 -14.20 -7.25 -11.32
N LEU A 131 -15.23 -6.81 -10.57
CA LEU A 131 -15.89 -7.62 -9.54
C LEU A 131 -16.52 -8.92 -10.09
N GLN A 132 -16.69 -9.07 -11.41
CA GLN A 132 -17.24 -10.30 -11.99
C GLN A 132 -16.21 -11.42 -12.19
N ILE A 133 -14.92 -11.12 -12.03
CA ILE A 133 -13.80 -12.04 -12.27
C ILE A 133 -13.47 -12.74 -10.94
N GLY A 134 -13.18 -14.05 -10.94
CA GLY A 134 -12.64 -14.75 -9.75
C GLY A 134 -13.66 -15.25 -8.72
N LEU A 135 -14.94 -15.41 -9.09
CA LEU A 135 -16.00 -15.78 -8.14
C LEU A 135 -15.84 -17.20 -7.54
N PRO A 136 -16.03 -17.36 -6.21
CA PRO A 136 -15.97 -18.67 -5.56
C PRO A 136 -17.18 -19.56 -5.92
N VAL A 137 -16.96 -20.87 -5.86
CA VAL A 137 -17.99 -21.88 -6.19
C VAL A 137 -19.21 -21.78 -5.28
N GLY A 138 -20.42 -21.70 -5.86
CA GLY A 138 -21.67 -21.60 -5.10
C GLY A 138 -22.06 -20.19 -4.65
N SER A 139 -21.28 -19.17 -5.00
CA SER A 139 -21.71 -17.76 -4.90
C SER A 139 -22.86 -17.47 -5.86
N LEU A 140 -23.79 -16.58 -5.48
CA LEU A 140 -24.80 -16.06 -6.40
C LEU A 140 -24.19 -15.04 -7.40
N GLY A 141 -22.94 -14.59 -7.18
CA GLY A 141 -22.28 -13.45 -7.84
C GLY A 141 -21.48 -12.55 -6.86
N ALA A 142 -20.63 -11.63 -7.31
CA ALA A 142 -20.00 -10.64 -6.41
C ALA A 142 -20.93 -9.49 -6.01
N VAL A 143 -22.01 -9.31 -6.77
CA VAL A 143 -22.92 -8.16 -6.68
C VAL A 143 -24.37 -8.64 -6.59
N ASN A 144 -24.64 -9.52 -5.62
CA ASN A 144 -25.98 -10.04 -5.42
C ASN A 144 -26.81 -9.13 -4.53
N GLN A 145 -28.12 -9.29 -4.67
CA GLN A 145 -29.10 -8.54 -3.89
C GLN A 145 -30.20 -9.55 -3.56
N TYR A 146 -30.36 -9.87 -2.27
CA TYR A 146 -31.25 -10.88 -1.74
C TYR A 146 -32.19 -10.28 -0.70
N ALA A 147 -33.46 -10.67 -0.75
CA ALA A 147 -34.47 -10.26 0.22
C ALA A 147 -35.37 -11.44 0.58
N ARG A 148 -35.81 -11.49 1.85
CA ARG A 148 -36.78 -12.44 2.38
C ARG A 148 -37.71 -11.79 3.39
N VAL A 149 -39.00 -12.07 3.25
CA VAL A 149 -40.04 -11.73 4.23
C VAL A 149 -40.79 -12.99 4.66
N ASN A 150 -41.24 -13.02 5.92
CA ASN A 150 -41.99 -14.12 6.50
C ASN A 150 -43.23 -13.59 7.25
N GLY A 151 -44.38 -14.21 6.99
CA GLY A 151 -45.67 -13.86 7.61
C GLY A 151 -45.76 -14.10 9.11
N HIS A 152 -44.72 -14.64 9.75
CA HIS A 152 -44.57 -14.81 11.20
C HIS A 152 -43.73 -13.71 11.89
N GLY A 153 -43.45 -12.61 11.19
CA GLY A 153 -42.75 -11.46 11.78
C GLY A 153 -41.23 -11.56 11.75
N SER A 154 -40.67 -12.22 10.73
CA SER A 154 -39.23 -12.21 10.48
C SER A 154 -38.88 -11.83 9.04
N GLY A 155 -37.68 -11.30 8.83
CA GLY A 155 -37.17 -10.88 7.54
C GLY A 155 -35.65 -10.94 7.47
N ALA A 156 -35.12 -10.99 6.25
CA ALA A 156 -33.69 -10.96 5.96
C ALA A 156 -33.42 -10.20 4.66
N ALA A 157 -32.32 -9.47 4.61
CA ALA A 157 -31.81 -8.83 3.41
C ALA A 157 -30.29 -8.98 3.37
N ALA A 158 -29.72 -9.16 2.18
CA ALA A 158 -28.28 -9.25 1.99
C ALA A 158 -27.86 -8.69 0.63
N ALA A 159 -26.72 -8.00 0.57
CA ALA A 159 -26.18 -7.41 -0.66
C ALA A 159 -24.67 -7.65 -0.79
N GLY A 160 -24.16 -7.73 -2.02
CA GLY A 160 -22.73 -7.93 -2.33
C GLY A 160 -22.34 -9.39 -2.52
N LEU A 161 -21.14 -9.77 -2.07
CA LEU A 161 -20.65 -11.15 -2.13
C LEU A 161 -21.29 -11.97 -0.99
N VAL A 162 -22.50 -12.47 -1.27
CA VAL A 162 -23.33 -13.26 -0.35
C VAL A 162 -23.78 -14.58 -0.98
N ASN A 163 -24.09 -15.57 -0.15
CA ASN A 163 -24.63 -16.86 -0.62
C ASN A 163 -26.17 -16.87 -0.77
N ASN A 164 -26.72 -18.00 -1.21
CA ASN A 164 -28.16 -18.21 -1.42
C ASN A 164 -29.03 -18.11 -0.15
N SER A 165 -28.41 -17.97 1.03
CA SER A 165 -29.08 -17.80 2.32
C SER A 165 -28.90 -16.40 2.90
N GLY A 166 -28.23 -15.49 2.18
CA GLY A 166 -27.95 -14.13 2.63
C GLY A 166 -26.81 -14.03 3.66
N ALA A 167 -25.95 -15.05 3.76
CA ALA A 167 -24.75 -14.96 4.57
C ALA A 167 -23.66 -14.20 3.81
N VAL A 168 -22.94 -13.34 4.51
CA VAL A 168 -21.78 -12.61 3.99
C VAL A 168 -20.64 -13.62 3.78
N LEU A 169 -19.99 -13.58 2.61
CA LEU A 169 -18.87 -14.45 2.26
C LEU A 169 -17.52 -13.73 2.33
N VAL A 170 -17.53 -12.46 2.70
CA VAL A 170 -16.33 -11.63 2.90
C VAL A 170 -16.03 -11.57 4.40
N SER A 171 -14.84 -11.98 4.78
CA SER A 171 -14.36 -11.93 6.16
C SER A 171 -12.85 -11.80 6.17
N ALA A 172 -12.27 -11.40 7.31
CA ALA A 172 -10.82 -11.31 7.49
C ALA A 172 -10.05 -12.64 7.32
N ILE A 173 -10.75 -13.77 7.15
CA ILE A 173 -10.16 -15.10 6.93
C ILE A 173 -10.51 -15.69 5.56
N THR A 174 -11.24 -14.96 4.71
CA THR A 174 -11.55 -15.41 3.35
C THR A 174 -10.27 -15.35 2.51
N PRO A 175 -9.80 -16.47 1.91
CA PRO A 175 -8.59 -16.45 1.09
C PRO A 175 -8.73 -15.56 -0.15
N ASP A 176 -7.66 -14.83 -0.52
CA ASP A 176 -7.65 -13.91 -1.66
C ASP A 176 -7.99 -14.57 -2.99
N ASP A 177 -7.62 -15.85 -3.17
CA ASP A 177 -7.93 -16.63 -4.37
C ASP A 177 -9.42 -17.02 -4.50
N GLN A 178 -10.22 -16.72 -3.48
CA GLN A 178 -11.67 -16.89 -3.45
C GLN A 178 -12.41 -15.55 -3.52
N LEU A 179 -11.69 -14.44 -3.67
CA LEU A 179 -12.26 -13.12 -3.80
C LEU A 179 -12.25 -12.67 -5.28
N PRO A 180 -13.28 -11.94 -5.71
CA PRO A 180 -13.24 -11.31 -7.02
C PRO A 180 -12.21 -10.20 -7.11
N GLU A 181 -11.84 -9.80 -8.34
CA GLU A 181 -10.96 -8.65 -8.54
C GLU A 181 -11.60 -7.34 -8.00
N PRO A 182 -10.80 -6.42 -7.43
CA PRO A 182 -11.32 -5.18 -6.85
C PRO A 182 -11.97 -4.22 -7.86
N ALA A 183 -13.04 -3.54 -7.45
CA ALA A 183 -13.59 -2.38 -8.16
C ALA A 183 -12.60 -1.21 -8.12
N VAL A 184 -12.68 -0.30 -9.10
CA VAL A 184 -11.75 0.82 -9.25
C VAL A 184 -12.50 2.15 -9.19
N LEU A 185 -12.10 3.03 -8.27
CA LEU A 185 -12.58 4.40 -8.13
C LEU A 185 -11.48 5.39 -8.52
N THR A 186 -11.64 6.09 -9.63
CA THR A 186 -10.65 7.04 -10.15
C THR A 186 -10.77 8.42 -9.52
N LEU A 187 -9.66 8.94 -8.99
CA LEU A 187 -9.58 10.22 -8.28
C LEU A 187 -9.02 11.37 -9.13
N ASP A 188 -8.62 11.12 -10.37
CA ASP A 188 -7.93 12.08 -11.26
C ASP A 188 -8.65 13.41 -11.42
N SER A 189 -9.99 13.38 -11.48
CA SER A 189 -10.81 14.59 -11.63
C SER A 189 -11.01 15.37 -10.33
N LEU A 190 -10.68 14.77 -9.19
CA LEU A 190 -10.81 15.34 -7.85
C LEU A 190 -9.48 15.87 -7.32
N LEU A 191 -8.36 15.30 -7.77
CA LEU A 191 -7.02 15.76 -7.43
C LEU A 191 -6.65 17.00 -8.27
N PRO A 192 -5.87 17.94 -7.70
CA PRO A 192 -5.21 18.94 -8.51
C PRO A 192 -4.23 18.27 -9.49
N GLY A 193 -3.91 18.92 -10.61
CA GLY A 193 -2.90 18.39 -11.52
C GLY A 193 -1.52 18.33 -10.85
N ILE A 194 -1.12 17.14 -10.41
CA ILE A 194 0.17 16.88 -9.75
C ILE A 194 1.20 16.47 -10.80
N SER A 195 2.33 17.18 -10.83
CA SER A 195 3.40 16.85 -11.77
C SER A 195 4.02 15.49 -11.44
N GLY A 196 4.17 14.64 -12.46
CA GLY A 196 4.77 13.31 -12.31
C GLY A 196 3.81 12.21 -11.88
N ILE A 197 2.51 12.50 -11.82
CA ILE A 197 1.43 11.53 -11.60
C ILE A 197 0.56 11.47 -12.85
N ALA A 198 0.31 10.26 -13.36
CA ALA A 198 -0.55 10.01 -14.51
C ALA A 198 -1.99 9.65 -14.09
N GLY A 199 -2.15 9.00 -12.95
CA GLY A 199 -3.46 8.63 -12.41
C GLY A 199 -3.39 8.25 -10.93
N THR A 200 -4.54 8.30 -10.26
CA THR A 200 -4.69 7.82 -8.88
C THR A 200 -6.05 7.15 -8.71
N ASP A 201 -6.02 5.90 -8.29
CA ASP A 201 -7.19 5.05 -8.14
C ASP A 201 -7.27 4.48 -6.73
N VAL A 202 -8.49 4.37 -6.20
CA VAL A 202 -8.79 3.56 -5.01
C VAL A 202 -9.36 2.24 -5.47
N ARG A 203 -8.71 1.14 -5.11
CA ARG A 203 -9.23 -0.20 -5.35
C ARG A 203 -10.03 -0.67 -4.15
N ILE A 204 -11.23 -1.17 -4.42
CA ILE A 204 -12.18 -1.60 -3.41
C ILE A 204 -12.40 -3.10 -3.60
N GLY A 205 -11.92 -3.90 -2.65
CA GLY A 205 -12.13 -5.33 -2.66
C GLY A 205 -13.62 -5.71 -2.56
N ALA A 206 -13.90 -7.01 -2.59
CA ALA A 206 -15.26 -7.50 -2.42
C ALA A 206 -15.92 -6.98 -1.13
N VAL A 207 -17.20 -6.62 -1.22
CA VAL A 207 -17.98 -6.15 -0.06
C VAL A 207 -19.26 -6.94 0.06
N GLY A 208 -19.75 -7.08 1.29
CA GLY A 208 -21.01 -7.76 1.59
C GLY A 208 -21.67 -7.25 2.85
N SER A 209 -22.99 -7.27 2.90
CA SER A 209 -23.75 -6.99 4.12
C SER A 209 -24.96 -7.90 4.26
N SER A 210 -25.42 -8.06 5.50
CA SER A 210 -26.61 -8.82 5.86
C SER A 210 -27.34 -8.12 7.02
N SER A 211 -28.66 -7.99 6.91
CA SER A 211 -29.53 -7.55 8.00
C SER A 211 -30.63 -8.59 8.18
N GLN A 212 -30.88 -8.99 9.42
CA GLN A 212 -31.91 -9.94 9.79
C GLN A 212 -32.67 -9.41 10.99
N LEU A 213 -33.99 -9.55 10.93
CA LEU A 213 -34.89 -9.17 12.01
C LEU A 213 -35.84 -10.33 12.27
N ASP A 214 -35.85 -10.81 13.50
CA ASP A 214 -36.93 -11.54 14.12
C ASP A 214 -37.61 -10.58 15.10
N TRP A 215 -38.72 -9.99 14.66
CA TRP A 215 -39.42 -8.98 15.46
C TRP A 215 -40.02 -9.58 16.73
N CYS A 216 -40.42 -10.84 16.69
CA CYS A 216 -40.95 -11.54 17.85
C CYS A 216 -39.89 -11.68 18.95
N ASP A 217 -38.67 -12.07 18.56
CA ASP A 217 -37.56 -12.17 19.50
C ASP A 217 -37.04 -10.80 19.95
N ALA A 218 -37.10 -9.78 19.09
CA ALA A 218 -36.74 -8.40 19.44
C ALA A 218 -37.73 -7.79 20.44
N LEU A 219 -39.03 -7.90 20.17
CA LEU A 219 -40.09 -7.44 21.06
C LEU A 219 -40.07 -8.18 22.40
N ARG A 220 -39.80 -9.49 22.39
CA ARG A 220 -39.66 -10.27 23.63
C ARG A 220 -38.47 -9.78 24.47
N SER A 221 -37.36 -9.44 23.82
CA SER A 221 -36.19 -8.85 24.49
C SER A 221 -36.48 -7.48 25.08
N ASP A 222 -37.16 -6.62 24.33
CA ASP A 222 -37.45 -5.25 24.78
C ASP A 222 -38.38 -5.25 26.01
N ILE A 223 -39.43 -6.09 25.97
CA ILE A 223 -40.42 -6.15 27.05
C ILE A 223 -39.93 -6.96 28.26
N TRP A 224 -39.27 -8.11 28.04
CA TRP A 224 -38.96 -9.08 29.08
C TRP A 224 -37.48 -9.50 29.17
N GLY A 225 -36.61 -8.92 28.36
CA GLY A 225 -35.19 -9.25 28.30
C GLY A 225 -34.38 -8.71 29.47
N ASP A 226 -33.12 -9.14 29.53
CA ASP A 226 -32.13 -8.74 30.53
C ASP A 226 -31.34 -7.48 30.14
N GLY A 227 -31.77 -6.79 29.08
CA GLY A 227 -31.08 -5.65 28.47
C GLY A 227 -30.17 -6.02 27.29
N SER A 228 -30.11 -7.30 26.88
CA SER A 228 -29.53 -7.69 25.59
C SER A 228 -30.51 -7.44 24.43
N VAL A 229 -29.99 -7.14 23.23
CA VAL A 229 -30.81 -6.99 22.01
C VAL A 229 -30.85 -8.34 21.30
N SER A 230 -31.92 -9.13 21.50
CA SER A 230 -32.17 -10.33 20.69
C SER A 230 -32.98 -10.01 19.43
N GLY A 231 -32.95 -10.89 18.43
CA GLY A 231 -33.78 -10.77 17.23
C GLY A 231 -33.29 -9.81 16.16
N VAL A 232 -32.30 -8.94 16.43
CA VAL A 232 -31.62 -8.13 15.39
C VAL A 232 -30.23 -8.67 15.15
N SER A 233 -29.89 -9.00 13.90
CA SER A 233 -28.53 -9.38 13.50
C SER A 233 -28.12 -8.58 12.27
N ARG A 234 -26.96 -7.93 12.35
CA ARG A 234 -26.34 -7.19 11.25
C ARG A 234 -24.92 -7.67 11.09
N ASP A 235 -24.54 -7.90 9.85
CA ASP A 235 -23.21 -8.34 9.49
C ASP A 235 -22.72 -7.57 8.26
N TYR A 236 -21.41 -7.39 8.17
CA TYR A 236 -20.76 -6.75 7.05
C TYR A 236 -19.34 -7.28 6.84
N GLY A 237 -18.87 -7.20 5.60
CA GLY A 237 -17.53 -7.60 5.22
C GLY A 237 -16.98 -6.69 4.13
N VAL A 238 -15.72 -6.30 4.28
CA VAL A 238 -14.90 -5.58 3.29
C VAL A 238 -13.59 -6.34 3.14
N ALA A 239 -13.25 -6.73 1.92
CA ALA A 239 -12.11 -7.60 1.66
C ALA A 239 -10.77 -6.86 1.67
N SER A 240 -10.68 -5.73 0.97
CA SER A 240 -9.48 -4.90 0.91
C SER A 240 -9.84 -3.47 0.55
N LEU A 241 -8.93 -2.57 0.87
CA LEU A 241 -8.96 -1.18 0.42
C LEU A 241 -7.53 -0.77 0.08
N GLU A 242 -7.30 -0.40 -1.17
CA GLU A 242 -5.97 -0.12 -1.69
C GLU A 242 -5.96 1.22 -2.42
N LEU A 243 -4.78 1.85 -2.49
CA LEU A 243 -4.53 3.06 -3.25
C LEU A 243 -3.42 2.80 -4.26
N ASP A 244 -3.76 3.00 -5.53
CA ASP A 244 -2.87 2.90 -6.67
C ASP A 244 -2.52 4.31 -7.16
N ILE A 245 -1.22 4.59 -7.30
CA ILE A 245 -0.71 5.84 -7.85
C ILE A 245 0.17 5.51 -9.06
N ASP A 246 -0.29 5.88 -10.25
CA ASP A 246 0.50 5.74 -11.49
C ASP A 246 1.43 6.94 -11.62
N SER A 247 2.75 6.69 -11.59
CA SER A 247 3.79 7.70 -11.72
C SER A 247 4.75 7.40 -12.87
N PRO A 248 4.71 8.21 -13.96
CA PRO A 248 5.72 8.15 -15.00
C PRO A 248 7.15 8.44 -14.50
N LEU A 249 7.30 9.11 -13.35
CA LEU A 249 8.61 9.32 -12.73
C LEU A 249 9.18 8.00 -12.22
N VAL A 250 8.36 7.12 -11.64
CA VAL A 250 8.75 5.79 -11.19
C VAL A 250 9.17 4.93 -12.38
N ALA A 251 8.31 4.83 -13.41
CA ALA A 251 8.63 4.12 -14.66
C ALA A 251 9.88 4.70 -15.36
N GLY A 252 10.15 5.98 -15.16
CA GLY A 252 11.30 6.70 -15.72
C GLY A 252 12.63 6.45 -15.01
N LEU A 253 12.65 5.88 -13.79
CA LEU A 253 13.87 5.72 -12.98
C LEU A 253 14.94 4.89 -13.70
N GLY A 254 14.58 3.71 -14.20
CA GLY A 254 15.52 2.83 -14.93
C GLY A 254 16.08 3.47 -16.19
N SER A 255 15.23 4.18 -16.94
CA SER A 255 15.65 4.90 -18.16
C SER A 255 16.60 6.06 -17.84
N SER A 256 16.39 6.76 -16.71
CA SER A 256 17.23 7.87 -16.27
C SER A 256 18.63 7.40 -15.87
N ILE A 257 18.71 6.26 -15.19
CA ILE A 257 19.99 5.64 -14.81
C ILE A 257 20.78 5.24 -16.06
N THR A 258 20.15 4.53 -17.00
CA THR A 258 20.83 4.00 -18.19
C THR A 258 21.20 5.07 -19.22
N SER A 259 20.39 6.12 -19.36
CA SER A 259 20.59 7.17 -20.37
C SER A 259 21.37 8.39 -19.88
N THR A 260 21.41 8.64 -18.58
CA THR A 260 22.02 9.85 -18.01
C THR A 260 23.09 9.53 -16.98
N VAL A 261 22.78 8.73 -15.97
CA VAL A 261 23.70 8.48 -14.84
C VAL A 261 24.93 7.68 -15.27
N LEU A 262 24.73 6.51 -15.90
CA LEU A 262 25.84 5.66 -16.34
C LEU A 262 26.71 6.31 -17.44
N PRO A 263 26.14 7.00 -18.45
CA PRO A 263 26.95 7.74 -19.42
C PRO A 263 27.73 8.93 -18.81
N GLY A 264 27.17 9.60 -17.80
CA GLY A 264 27.87 10.63 -17.03
C GLY A 264 29.09 10.07 -16.32
N LEU A 265 28.91 8.98 -15.56
CA LEU A 265 30.00 8.26 -14.90
C LEU A 265 31.10 7.82 -15.90
N GLN A 266 30.72 7.25 -17.04
CA GLN A 266 31.68 6.84 -18.06
C GLN A 266 32.49 8.04 -18.59
N THR A 267 31.84 9.19 -18.77
CA THR A 267 32.50 10.43 -19.23
C THR A 267 33.55 10.89 -18.24
N ASP A 268 33.24 10.86 -16.94
CA ASP A 268 34.17 11.25 -15.89
C ASP A 268 35.37 10.29 -15.79
N LEU A 269 35.12 8.97 -15.89
CA LEU A 269 36.18 7.97 -15.88
C LEU A 269 37.07 8.05 -17.13
N ASN A 270 36.50 8.39 -18.29
CA ASN A 270 37.26 8.56 -19.53
C ASN A 270 38.29 9.69 -19.43
N ALA A 271 38.15 10.64 -18.50
CA ALA A 271 39.16 11.68 -18.27
C ALA A 271 40.51 11.11 -17.78
N LEU A 272 40.52 9.92 -17.17
CA LEU A 272 41.75 9.21 -16.77
C LEU A 272 42.47 8.59 -17.98
N THR A 273 41.72 8.24 -19.02
CA THR A 273 42.16 7.41 -20.14
C THR A 273 42.70 8.22 -21.31
N GLY A 274 43.38 7.54 -22.24
CA GLY A 274 43.95 8.14 -23.44
C GLY A 274 45.35 8.73 -23.25
N VAL A 275 46.05 8.88 -24.37
CA VAL A 275 47.39 9.50 -24.43
C VAL A 275 47.43 10.96 -23.96
N ASN A 276 46.26 11.64 -23.95
CA ASN A 276 46.10 13.00 -23.43
C ASN A 276 45.32 13.04 -22.10
N GLY A 277 45.04 11.87 -21.50
CA GLY A 277 44.34 11.75 -20.24
C GLY A 277 45.14 12.27 -19.04
N LEU A 278 44.48 12.38 -17.90
CA LEU A 278 45.06 12.90 -16.66
C LEU A 278 46.32 12.13 -16.22
N ILE A 279 46.34 10.80 -16.43
CA ILE A 279 47.47 9.94 -16.06
C ILE A 279 48.69 10.21 -16.96
N SER A 280 48.46 10.28 -18.27
CA SER A 280 49.51 10.61 -19.25
C SER A 280 50.14 11.99 -18.99
N LYS A 281 49.32 12.94 -18.53
CA LYS A 281 49.79 14.27 -18.12
C LYS A 281 50.66 14.21 -16.86
N ILE A 282 50.28 13.42 -15.85
CA ILE A 282 51.11 13.23 -14.64
C ILE A 282 52.49 12.67 -14.99
N PHE A 283 52.53 11.65 -15.87
CA PHE A 283 53.80 11.05 -16.30
C PHE A 283 54.71 12.07 -17.01
N THR A 284 54.15 12.82 -17.97
CA THR A 284 54.92 13.83 -18.72
C THR A 284 55.38 15.00 -17.86
N ASP A 285 54.52 15.48 -16.95
CA ASP A 285 54.85 16.55 -16.00
C ASP A 285 55.98 16.11 -15.05
N ALA A 286 56.03 14.84 -14.66
CA ALA A 286 57.11 14.30 -13.82
C ALA A 286 58.42 14.04 -14.59
N LEU A 287 58.34 13.66 -15.86
CA LEU A 287 59.51 13.42 -16.71
C LEU A 287 60.20 14.72 -17.15
N ALA A 288 59.42 15.78 -17.40
CA ALA A 288 59.91 17.07 -17.86
C ALA A 288 61.10 17.66 -17.07
N PRO A 289 61.07 17.75 -15.72
CA PRO A 289 62.19 18.28 -14.96
C PRO A 289 63.44 17.39 -14.98
N ILE A 290 63.29 16.06 -15.13
CA ILE A 290 64.42 15.12 -15.17
C ILE A 290 65.24 15.31 -16.44
N VAL A 291 64.58 15.62 -17.54
CA VAL A 291 65.21 15.78 -18.86
C VAL A 291 65.32 17.24 -19.28
N ALA A 292 65.28 18.17 -18.32
CA ALA A 292 65.38 19.61 -18.58
C ALA A 292 66.69 19.93 -19.34
N GLY A 293 66.57 20.50 -20.55
CA GLY A 293 67.70 20.73 -21.46
C GLY A 293 67.79 19.73 -22.62
N LEU A 294 66.99 18.66 -22.58
CA LEU A 294 66.69 17.76 -23.68
C LEU A 294 65.30 18.07 -24.26
N ASN A 295 64.97 17.44 -25.38
CA ASN A 295 63.66 17.51 -26.02
C ASN A 295 62.85 16.27 -25.63
N LEU A 296 61.66 16.47 -25.05
CA LEU A 296 60.65 15.40 -24.97
C LEU A 296 59.91 15.31 -26.30
N GLY A 297 59.85 14.10 -26.85
CA GLY A 297 58.93 13.75 -27.92
C GLY A 297 57.47 13.70 -27.43
N ALA A 298 56.55 13.46 -28.37
CA ALA A 298 55.17 13.20 -28.01
C ALA A 298 55.04 11.90 -27.21
N THR A 299 54.12 11.90 -26.24
CA THR A 299 53.69 10.67 -25.59
C THR A 299 52.95 9.80 -26.60
N THR A 300 53.25 8.52 -26.56
CA THR A 300 52.68 7.46 -27.40
C THR A 300 52.21 6.32 -26.49
N GLY A 301 51.45 5.37 -27.03
CA GLY A 301 50.81 4.32 -26.24
C GLY A 301 49.38 4.72 -25.85
N ASP A 302 48.85 4.12 -24.80
CA ASP A 302 47.49 4.39 -24.32
C ASP A 302 47.32 4.16 -22.81
N VAL A 303 46.31 4.81 -22.25
CA VAL A 303 45.78 4.50 -20.92
C VAL A 303 44.36 4.03 -21.14
N THR A 304 44.06 2.78 -20.78
CA THR A 304 42.74 2.18 -21.05
C THR A 304 42.07 1.74 -19.77
N LEU A 305 40.74 1.87 -19.74
CA LEU A 305 39.88 1.31 -18.71
C LEU A 305 39.06 0.19 -19.34
N THR A 306 39.12 -1.00 -18.76
CA THR A 306 38.44 -2.21 -19.28
C THR A 306 37.68 -2.91 -18.16
N GLY A 307 36.70 -3.74 -18.51
CA GLY A 307 35.93 -4.52 -17.54
C GLY A 307 34.90 -3.70 -16.75
N LEU A 308 34.56 -2.49 -17.22
CA LEU A 308 33.42 -1.74 -16.68
C LEU A 308 32.13 -2.41 -17.17
N ASP A 309 31.41 -3.06 -16.26
CA ASP A 309 30.23 -3.85 -16.55
C ASP A 309 29.09 -3.49 -15.59
N PHE A 310 28.02 -2.92 -16.13
CA PHE A 310 26.82 -2.51 -15.38
C PHE A 310 25.65 -3.48 -15.58
N THR A 311 25.87 -4.68 -16.12
CA THR A 311 24.81 -5.68 -16.30
C THR A 311 24.15 -6.09 -14.99
N ALA A 312 24.87 -6.06 -13.86
CA ALA A 312 24.28 -6.30 -12.54
C ALA A 312 23.28 -5.21 -12.14
N VAL A 313 23.42 -3.99 -12.65
CA VAL A 313 22.49 -2.88 -12.38
C VAL A 313 21.15 -3.13 -13.06
N SER A 314 21.12 -3.74 -14.25
CA SER A 314 19.87 -3.90 -15.02
C SER A 314 18.82 -4.71 -14.27
N ALA A 315 19.23 -5.73 -13.52
CA ALA A 315 18.30 -6.52 -12.71
C ALA A 315 17.60 -5.70 -11.62
N LEU A 316 18.23 -4.62 -11.13
CA LEU A 316 17.66 -3.72 -10.13
C LEU A 316 16.72 -2.68 -10.74
N LEU A 317 16.76 -2.47 -12.06
CA LEU A 317 15.95 -1.45 -12.73
C LEU A 317 14.55 -1.93 -13.10
N ASP A 318 14.38 -3.26 -13.18
CA ASP A 318 13.12 -3.92 -13.53
C ASP A 318 12.43 -4.55 -12.30
N ASP A 319 12.89 -4.19 -11.10
CA ASP A 319 12.44 -4.83 -9.85
C ASP A 319 11.07 -4.30 -9.40
N ASN A 320 10.28 -5.17 -8.76
CA ASN A 320 9.11 -4.75 -8.00
C ASN A 320 9.52 -4.65 -6.54
N LEU A 321 9.64 -3.42 -6.06
CA LEU A 321 10.06 -3.17 -4.70
C LEU A 321 8.89 -3.47 -3.77
N VAL A 322 9.01 -4.48 -2.92
CA VAL A 322 7.96 -4.87 -1.97
C VAL A 322 8.39 -4.55 -0.55
N GLY A 323 7.58 -3.75 0.15
CA GLY A 323 7.72 -3.44 1.56
C GLY A 323 6.45 -3.76 2.34
N ASP A 324 6.40 -3.30 3.59
CA ASP A 324 5.22 -3.49 4.43
C ASP A 324 4.13 -2.48 4.05
N GLY A 325 3.02 -2.97 3.49
CA GLY A 325 1.87 -2.18 3.07
C GLY A 325 2.09 -1.26 1.86
N VAL A 326 3.30 -1.24 1.27
CA VAL A 326 3.61 -0.47 0.06
C VAL A 326 4.45 -1.32 -0.89
N SER A 327 4.10 -1.30 -2.18
CA SER A 327 4.96 -1.79 -3.24
C SER A 327 5.13 -0.76 -4.37
N VAL A 328 6.29 -0.79 -5.03
CA VAL A 328 6.62 0.10 -6.13
C VAL A 328 7.15 -0.72 -7.30
N ASP A 329 6.39 -0.77 -8.38
CA ASP A 329 6.78 -1.39 -9.63
C ASP A 329 7.53 -0.37 -10.49
N LEU A 330 8.84 -0.59 -10.66
CA LEU A 330 9.73 0.29 -11.41
C LEU A 330 9.50 0.25 -12.92
N VAL A 331 8.80 -0.78 -13.44
CA VAL A 331 8.53 -0.95 -14.86
C VAL A 331 7.21 -0.29 -15.24
N SER A 332 6.14 -0.59 -14.51
CA SER A 332 4.82 0.01 -14.79
C SER A 332 4.73 1.44 -14.29
N GLY A 333 5.48 1.81 -13.25
CA GLY A 333 5.37 3.09 -12.58
C GLY A 333 4.33 3.11 -11.47
N LEU A 334 3.75 1.96 -11.12
CA LEU A 334 2.70 1.84 -10.12
C LEU A 334 3.28 1.86 -8.70
N VAL A 335 2.80 2.79 -7.88
CA VAL A 335 2.96 2.77 -6.43
C VAL A 335 1.65 2.28 -5.84
N HIS A 336 1.67 1.09 -5.26
CA HIS A 336 0.53 0.44 -4.63
C HIS A 336 0.64 0.55 -3.11
N VAL A 337 -0.45 0.92 -2.46
CA VAL A 337 -0.54 1.12 -1.01
C VAL A 337 -1.74 0.35 -0.49
N ASP A 338 -1.49 -0.61 0.39
CA ASP A 338 -2.53 -1.30 1.16
C ASP A 338 -2.99 -0.37 2.29
N LEU A 339 -4.19 0.19 2.17
CA LEU A 339 -4.70 1.13 3.16
C LEU A 339 -5.09 0.43 4.45
N GLU A 340 -5.52 -0.84 4.42
CA GLU A 340 -5.86 -1.62 5.62
C GLU A 340 -4.64 -1.75 6.55
N TYR A 341 -3.46 -1.96 5.98
CA TYR A 341 -2.21 -2.00 6.75
C TYR A 341 -1.98 -0.74 7.60
N PHE A 342 -2.36 0.44 7.09
CA PHE A 342 -2.10 1.72 7.76
C PHE A 342 -3.27 2.24 8.61
N ILE A 343 -4.51 1.97 8.21
CA ILE A 343 -5.71 2.47 8.92
C ILE A 343 -6.24 1.46 9.95
N GLY A 344 -5.79 0.20 9.88
CA GLY A 344 -6.25 -0.89 10.74
C GLY A 344 -7.39 -1.70 10.11
N ALA A 345 -7.91 -2.67 10.89
CA ALA A 345 -8.87 -3.67 10.41
C ALA A 345 -10.13 -3.05 9.79
N LEU A 346 -10.52 -3.51 8.60
CA LEU A 346 -11.74 -3.05 7.92
C LEU A 346 -13.02 -3.65 8.53
N ASN A 347 -12.90 -4.86 9.10
CA ASN A 347 -14.00 -5.66 9.63
C ASN A 347 -14.07 -5.59 11.17
N ASP A 348 -15.19 -6.06 11.74
CA ASP A 348 -15.45 -6.09 13.19
C ASP A 348 -15.38 -4.71 13.90
N GLN A 349 -15.55 -3.63 13.14
CA GLN A 349 -15.59 -2.27 13.67
C GLN A 349 -16.96 -1.94 14.27
N PRO A 350 -17.04 -1.05 15.26
CA PRO A 350 -18.29 -0.50 15.75
C PRO A 350 -19.14 0.12 14.63
N ALA A 351 -20.45 0.25 14.86
CA ALA A 351 -21.34 0.91 13.91
C ALA A 351 -20.87 2.34 13.59
N ASN A 352 -20.95 2.71 12.31
CA ASN A 352 -20.58 4.02 11.78
C ASN A 352 -19.12 4.42 12.04
N THR A 353 -18.19 3.49 11.90
CA THR A 353 -16.76 3.75 12.11
C THR A 353 -16.15 4.43 10.87
N GLU A 354 -15.58 5.62 11.07
CA GLU A 354 -14.78 6.32 10.06
C GLU A 354 -13.33 5.80 10.08
N LEU A 355 -12.84 5.38 8.93
CA LEU A 355 -11.46 5.01 8.71
C LEU A 355 -10.69 6.27 8.31
N VAL A 356 -10.13 6.93 9.32
CA VAL A 356 -9.55 8.28 9.16
C VAL A 356 -8.20 8.18 8.45
N LEU A 357 -8.11 8.80 7.28
CA LEU A 357 -6.86 9.08 6.58
C LEU A 357 -6.23 10.34 7.20
N ASP A 358 -5.64 10.22 8.40
CA ASP A 358 -5.05 11.36 9.09
C ASP A 358 -3.58 11.64 8.67
N ALA A 359 -3.02 12.73 9.19
CA ALA A 359 -1.62 13.09 8.93
C ALA A 359 -0.63 12.03 9.44
N GLY A 360 -1.00 11.22 10.43
CA GLY A 360 -0.21 10.10 10.93
C GLY A 360 -0.15 8.96 9.91
N VAL A 361 -1.31 8.53 9.41
CA VAL A 361 -1.43 7.53 8.33
C VAL A 361 -0.64 7.95 7.10
N VAL A 362 -0.83 9.19 6.64
CA VAL A 362 -0.10 9.75 5.49
C VAL A 362 1.42 9.74 5.73
N SER A 363 1.86 10.13 6.92
CA SER A 363 3.29 10.12 7.27
C SER A 363 3.87 8.71 7.29
N SER A 364 3.10 7.72 7.76
CA SER A 364 3.50 6.31 7.77
C SER A 364 3.63 5.72 6.38
N ILE A 365 2.67 5.99 5.48
CA ILE A 365 2.75 5.58 4.08
C ILE A 365 4.02 6.19 3.45
N LEU A 366 4.21 7.51 3.59
CA LEU A 366 5.36 8.20 3.01
C LEU A 366 6.69 7.69 3.58
N ALA A 367 6.75 7.37 4.87
CA ALA A 367 7.95 6.80 5.50
C ALA A 367 8.29 5.42 4.91
N ASN A 368 7.30 4.55 4.69
CA ASN A 368 7.51 3.24 4.09
C ASN A 368 7.96 3.37 2.62
N THR A 369 7.30 4.21 1.82
CA THR A 369 7.73 4.48 0.43
C THR A 369 9.15 5.07 0.37
N THR A 370 9.47 5.97 1.30
CA THR A 370 10.81 6.57 1.42
C THR A 370 11.87 5.54 1.76
N ALA A 371 11.60 4.64 2.70
CA ALA A 371 12.53 3.58 3.07
C ALA A 371 12.80 2.64 1.89
N LEU A 372 11.73 2.23 1.19
CA LEU A 372 11.79 1.35 0.04
C LEU A 372 12.67 1.91 -1.08
N LEU A 373 12.40 3.15 -1.51
CA LEU A 373 13.16 3.80 -2.58
C LEU A 373 14.61 4.12 -2.19
N ASN A 374 14.87 4.46 -0.92
CA ASN A 374 16.24 4.69 -0.45
C ASN A 374 17.06 3.39 -0.38
N ASN A 375 16.44 2.27 0.00
CA ASN A 375 17.10 0.96 0.00
C ASN A 375 17.46 0.55 -1.44
N TRP A 376 16.51 0.69 -2.37
CA TRP A 376 16.77 0.48 -3.79
C TRP A 376 17.90 1.37 -4.31
N ARG A 377 17.87 2.68 -4.02
CA ARG A 377 18.92 3.64 -4.39
C ARG A 377 20.29 3.18 -3.92
N ALA A 378 20.40 2.78 -2.65
CA ALA A 378 21.65 2.31 -2.06
C ALA A 378 22.16 1.03 -2.72
N ALA A 379 21.27 0.10 -3.09
CA ALA A 379 21.62 -1.10 -3.82
C ALA A 379 22.15 -0.78 -5.23
N VAL A 380 21.50 0.13 -5.95
CA VAL A 380 21.95 0.60 -7.26
C VAL A 380 23.33 1.27 -7.16
N PHE A 381 23.49 2.22 -6.22
CA PHE A 381 24.76 2.90 -6.01
C PHE A 381 25.90 1.93 -5.68
N THR A 382 25.67 1.00 -4.75
CA THR A 382 26.66 -0.01 -4.36
C THR A 382 27.05 -0.89 -5.55
N THR A 383 26.07 -1.31 -6.36
CA THR A 383 26.33 -2.14 -7.55
C THR A 383 27.16 -1.38 -8.60
N ILE A 384 26.89 -0.08 -8.79
CA ILE A 384 27.68 0.79 -9.66
C ILE A 384 29.11 0.94 -9.10
N GLN A 385 29.25 1.18 -7.81
CA GLN A 385 30.55 1.31 -7.14
C GLN A 385 31.39 0.04 -7.30
N ASP A 386 30.80 -1.12 -7.05
CA ASP A 386 31.47 -2.41 -7.19
C ASP A 386 31.96 -2.64 -8.63
N ALA A 387 31.14 -2.31 -9.63
CA ALA A 387 31.51 -2.38 -11.04
C ALA A 387 32.70 -1.45 -11.37
N VAL A 388 32.69 -0.22 -10.85
CA VAL A 388 33.81 0.73 -11.04
C VAL A 388 35.08 0.22 -10.36
N TYR A 389 35.00 -0.32 -9.15
CA TYR A 389 36.16 -0.83 -8.42
C TYR A 389 36.74 -2.10 -9.02
N ALA A 390 35.91 -2.92 -9.67
CA ALA A 390 36.33 -4.11 -10.41
C ALA A 390 36.98 -3.78 -11.76
N ALA A 391 36.70 -2.61 -12.34
CA ALA A 391 37.29 -2.20 -13.62
C ALA A 391 38.83 -2.14 -13.55
N THR A 392 39.48 -2.57 -14.63
CA THR A 392 40.94 -2.66 -14.76
C THR A 392 41.47 -1.47 -15.55
N LEU A 393 42.36 -0.71 -14.91
CA LEU A 393 43.13 0.36 -15.52
C LEU A 393 44.46 -0.20 -16.00
N THR A 394 44.74 -0.03 -17.29
CA THR A 394 46.01 -0.39 -17.93
C THR A 394 46.70 0.88 -18.41
N ILE A 395 47.94 1.09 -17.98
CA ILE A 395 48.82 2.17 -18.42
C ILE A 395 49.90 1.52 -19.28
N ASP A 396 50.04 1.97 -20.53
CA ASP A 396 51.12 1.62 -21.44
C ASP A 396 51.52 2.90 -22.16
N LEU A 397 52.51 3.61 -21.62
CA LEU A 397 52.93 4.92 -22.12
C LEU A 397 54.40 4.90 -22.51
N SER A 398 54.70 5.48 -23.67
CA SER A 398 56.07 5.60 -24.18
C SER A 398 56.38 7.04 -24.57
N VAL A 399 57.51 7.56 -24.10
CA VAL A 399 58.04 8.88 -24.47
C VAL A 399 59.48 8.73 -24.94
N VAL A 400 59.80 9.33 -26.08
CA VAL A 400 61.18 9.42 -26.58
C VAL A 400 61.81 10.72 -26.10
N VAL A 401 62.98 10.62 -25.47
CA VAL A 401 63.81 11.76 -25.09
C VAL A 401 64.93 11.90 -26.10
N SER A 402 65.09 13.09 -26.66
CA SER A 402 66.09 13.40 -27.69
C SER A 402 66.93 14.62 -27.32
N SER A 403 68.14 14.71 -27.85
CA SER A 403 68.95 15.92 -27.68
C SER A 403 68.50 17.03 -28.63
N PRO A 404 68.67 18.31 -28.26
CA PRO A 404 68.79 19.36 -29.25
C PRO A 404 70.02 19.13 -30.16
N ALA A 405 70.07 19.84 -31.27
CA ALA A 405 71.29 19.90 -32.08
C ALA A 405 72.37 20.68 -31.32
N ILE A 406 73.57 20.11 -31.22
CA ILE A 406 74.69 20.67 -30.46
C ILE A 406 75.98 20.63 -31.26
N VAL A 407 77.02 21.35 -30.81
CA VAL A 407 78.38 21.27 -31.37
C VAL A 407 79.32 20.79 -30.27
N VAL A 408 79.98 19.65 -30.48
CA VAL A 408 80.98 19.10 -29.55
C VAL A 408 82.32 19.07 -30.26
N ALA A 409 83.34 19.74 -29.69
CA ALA A 409 84.68 19.80 -30.25
C ALA A 409 84.73 20.18 -31.75
N LEU A 410 83.95 21.21 -32.14
CA LEU A 410 83.80 21.70 -33.52
C LEU A 410 83.09 20.75 -34.50
N VAL A 411 82.53 19.64 -34.02
CA VAL A 411 81.72 18.72 -34.82
C VAL A 411 80.23 18.97 -34.54
N PRO A 412 79.43 19.37 -35.54
CA PRO A 412 77.98 19.47 -35.40
C PRO A 412 77.38 18.08 -35.21
N ILE A 413 76.58 17.93 -34.16
CA ILE A 413 75.78 16.73 -33.88
C ILE A 413 74.30 17.14 -34.02
N GLY A 414 73.59 16.47 -34.93
CA GLY A 414 72.15 16.68 -35.10
C GLY A 414 71.35 16.23 -33.87
N ALA A 415 70.06 16.58 -33.84
CA ALA A 415 69.16 16.05 -32.83
C ALA A 415 69.19 14.52 -32.85
N THR A 416 69.40 13.90 -31.69
CA THR A 416 69.62 12.46 -31.57
C THR A 416 68.69 11.89 -30.51
N ASN A 417 67.98 10.81 -30.81
CA ASN A 417 67.18 10.09 -29.82
C ASN A 417 68.11 9.40 -28.82
N ILE A 418 67.94 9.75 -27.54
CA ILE A 418 68.80 9.28 -26.44
C ILE A 418 68.20 8.02 -25.84
N VAL A 419 67.00 8.14 -25.28
CA VAL A 419 66.31 7.05 -24.59
C VAL A 419 64.82 7.04 -24.96
N ARG A 420 64.22 5.85 -24.89
CA ARG A 420 62.78 5.68 -24.74
C ARG A 420 62.49 5.37 -23.28
N VAL A 421 61.49 6.05 -22.72
CA VAL A 421 60.97 5.78 -21.38
C VAL A 421 59.59 5.15 -21.56
N ASP A 422 59.44 3.94 -21.06
CA ASP A 422 58.18 3.20 -21.06
C ASP A 422 57.67 3.18 -19.60
N LEU A 423 56.37 3.46 -19.41
CA LEU A 423 55.66 3.40 -18.14
C LEU A 423 54.49 2.43 -18.31
N ASP A 424 54.56 1.34 -17.56
CA ASP A 424 53.58 0.26 -17.60
C ASP A 424 52.93 0.05 -16.24
N ALA A 425 51.62 -0.18 -16.22
CA ALA A 425 50.91 -0.61 -15.03
C ALA A 425 49.62 -1.35 -15.41
N THR A 426 49.20 -2.29 -14.58
CA THR A 426 47.88 -2.91 -14.70
C THR A 426 47.35 -3.19 -13.30
N ALA A 427 46.25 -2.54 -12.94
CA ALA A 427 45.62 -2.73 -11.64
C ALA A 427 44.13 -2.43 -11.73
N THR A 428 43.33 -3.03 -10.86
CA THR A 428 41.93 -2.63 -10.70
C THR A 428 41.85 -1.28 -10.00
N ILE A 429 40.79 -0.52 -10.28
CA ILE A 429 40.55 0.77 -9.60
C ILE A 429 40.49 0.58 -8.08
N GLY A 430 39.82 -0.47 -7.60
CA GLY A 430 39.78 -0.79 -6.17
C GLY A 430 41.16 -1.07 -5.57
N SER A 431 42.05 -1.75 -6.31
CA SER A 431 43.44 -1.96 -5.87
C SER A 431 44.21 -0.64 -5.78
N ILE A 432 44.08 0.24 -6.76
CA ILE A 432 44.76 1.54 -6.78
C ILE A 432 44.33 2.41 -5.59
N ILE A 433 43.01 2.51 -5.35
CA ILE A 433 42.45 3.23 -4.19
C ILE A 433 42.93 2.60 -2.88
N GLY A 434 43.05 1.27 -2.83
CA GLY A 434 43.59 0.51 -1.70
C GLY A 434 45.12 0.59 -1.53
N GLY A 435 45.83 1.33 -2.40
CA GLY A 435 47.29 1.49 -2.33
C GLY A 435 48.10 0.37 -2.98
N GLY A 436 47.48 -0.48 -3.79
CA GLY A 436 48.08 -1.60 -4.50
C GLY A 436 48.64 -1.28 -5.89
N LEU A 437 48.76 -0.01 -6.27
CA LEU A 437 49.35 0.39 -7.55
C LEU A 437 50.85 0.08 -7.57
N VAL A 438 51.26 -0.72 -8.55
CA VAL A 438 52.67 -0.99 -8.88
C VAL A 438 52.92 -0.51 -10.30
N LEU A 439 53.97 0.29 -10.48
CA LEU A 439 54.41 0.78 -11.77
C LEU A 439 55.67 0.03 -12.18
N ASP A 440 55.83 -0.17 -13.49
CA ASP A 440 57.09 -0.59 -14.10
C ASP A 440 57.58 0.54 -15.00
N VAL A 441 58.79 1.04 -14.75
CA VAL A 441 59.41 2.10 -15.55
C VAL A 441 60.64 1.53 -16.22
N ASN A 442 60.60 1.45 -17.55
CA ASN A 442 61.68 0.91 -18.36
C ASN A 442 62.38 2.02 -19.16
N VAL A 443 63.71 1.94 -19.28
CA VAL A 443 64.51 2.90 -20.04
C VAL A 443 65.37 2.18 -21.05
N THR A 444 65.11 2.42 -22.34
CA THR A 444 65.85 1.82 -23.45
C THR A 444 66.71 2.86 -24.17
N ALA A 445 68.02 2.63 -24.26
CA ALA A 445 68.90 3.49 -25.06
C ALA A 445 68.67 3.28 -26.56
N LEU A 446 68.49 4.36 -27.31
CA LEU A 446 68.09 4.33 -28.73
C LEU A 446 69.25 4.57 -29.70
N SER A 447 70.47 4.78 -29.20
CA SER A 447 71.66 5.11 -29.97
C SER A 447 72.91 4.51 -29.36
N ASN A 448 74.07 4.70 -30.02
CA ASN A 448 75.35 4.27 -29.49
C ASN A 448 75.61 4.90 -28.10
N VAL A 449 75.82 4.05 -27.10
CA VAL A 449 76.00 4.43 -25.69
C VAL A 449 77.14 5.44 -25.48
N THR A 450 78.23 5.35 -26.25
CA THR A 450 79.36 6.28 -26.15
C THR A 450 79.01 7.66 -26.73
N LEU A 451 78.25 7.70 -27.83
CA LEU A 451 77.75 8.94 -28.40
C LEU A 451 76.76 9.62 -27.45
N ILE A 452 75.81 8.85 -26.90
CA ILE A 452 74.85 9.36 -25.90
C ILE A 452 75.57 9.94 -24.70
N GLY A 453 76.56 9.23 -24.13
CA GLY A 453 77.34 9.72 -22.99
C GLY A 453 78.06 11.04 -23.27
N THR A 454 78.58 11.21 -24.50
CA THR A 454 79.22 12.46 -24.94
C THR A 454 78.20 13.61 -25.03
N ILE A 455 77.02 13.35 -25.60
CA ILE A 455 75.94 14.32 -25.72
C ILE A 455 75.42 14.76 -24.34
N LEU A 456 75.13 13.80 -23.46
CA LEU A 456 74.62 14.08 -22.11
C LEU A 456 75.63 14.87 -21.26
N ASN A 457 76.92 14.56 -21.37
CA ASN A 457 77.95 15.31 -20.68
C ASN A 457 78.04 16.76 -21.20
N ALA A 458 77.95 16.95 -22.52
CA ALA A 458 78.01 18.27 -23.14
C ALA A 458 76.80 19.16 -22.82
N ILE A 459 75.60 18.58 -22.70
CA ILE A 459 74.36 19.34 -22.46
C ILE A 459 74.07 19.52 -20.97
N LEU A 460 74.14 18.44 -20.20
CA LEU A 460 73.65 18.36 -18.82
C LEU A 460 74.78 18.14 -17.80
N GLY A 461 75.99 17.83 -18.25
CA GLY A 461 77.08 17.45 -17.35
C GLY A 461 76.89 16.09 -16.67
N ILE A 462 75.96 15.25 -17.15
CA ILE A 462 75.63 13.95 -16.55
C ILE A 462 76.02 12.77 -17.44
N THR A 463 75.98 11.57 -16.88
CA THR A 463 76.17 10.30 -17.61
C THR A 463 74.82 9.66 -17.96
N LEU A 464 74.82 8.73 -18.94
CA LEU A 464 73.63 7.93 -19.25
C LEU A 464 73.11 7.18 -18.01
N THR A 465 74.00 6.62 -17.20
CA THR A 465 73.62 5.96 -15.94
C THR A 465 72.91 6.90 -14.98
N THR A 466 73.35 8.15 -14.86
CA THR A 466 72.71 9.15 -13.99
C THR A 466 71.30 9.50 -14.49
N LEU A 467 71.15 9.68 -15.80
CA LEU A 467 69.85 9.92 -16.43
C LEU A 467 68.91 8.72 -16.23
N THR A 468 69.38 7.52 -16.57
CA THR A 468 68.61 6.28 -16.39
C THR A 468 68.17 6.09 -14.94
N ASN A 469 69.06 6.26 -13.97
CA ASN A 469 68.70 6.12 -12.55
C ASN A 469 67.68 7.18 -12.10
N SER A 470 67.77 8.41 -12.63
CA SER A 470 66.80 9.48 -12.31
C SER A 470 65.42 9.17 -12.88
N ILE A 471 65.36 8.58 -14.08
CA ILE A 471 64.11 8.14 -14.70
C ILE A 471 63.56 6.90 -13.98
N LEU A 472 64.38 5.91 -13.63
CA LEU A 472 63.95 4.72 -12.88
C LEU A 472 63.40 5.09 -11.49
N ALA A 473 63.86 6.19 -10.87
CA ALA A 473 63.28 6.68 -9.63
C ALA A 473 61.79 7.05 -9.75
N LEU A 474 61.31 7.34 -10.98
CA LEU A 474 59.90 7.61 -11.25
C LEU A 474 58.99 6.44 -10.89
N GLU A 475 59.50 5.20 -10.96
CA GLU A 475 58.78 3.98 -10.58
C GLU A 475 58.13 4.11 -9.19
N THR A 476 58.82 4.77 -8.25
CA THR A 476 58.31 5.00 -6.89
C THR A 476 57.66 6.36 -6.72
N SER A 477 58.17 7.41 -7.37
CA SER A 477 57.66 8.77 -7.16
C SER A 477 56.33 9.05 -7.87
N LEU A 478 55.97 8.26 -8.88
CA LEU A 478 54.71 8.39 -9.62
C LEU A 478 53.53 7.67 -8.98
N VAL A 479 53.77 6.66 -8.12
CA VAL A 479 52.71 5.85 -7.50
C VAL A 479 51.72 6.72 -6.76
N ALA A 480 52.19 7.59 -5.85
CA ALA A 480 51.30 8.43 -5.05
C ALA A 480 50.54 9.49 -5.89
N PRO A 481 51.17 10.25 -6.81
CA PRO A 481 50.45 11.15 -7.71
C PRO A 481 49.39 10.48 -8.57
N ILE A 482 49.70 9.33 -9.19
CA ILE A 482 48.75 8.60 -10.04
C ILE A 482 47.60 8.04 -9.18
N ALA A 483 47.90 7.39 -8.06
CA ALA A 483 46.88 6.85 -7.16
C ALA A 483 45.96 7.95 -6.60
N ALA A 484 46.51 9.11 -6.24
CA ALA A 484 45.73 10.26 -5.78
C ALA A 484 44.80 10.80 -6.88
N GLN A 485 45.29 10.88 -8.13
CA GLN A 485 44.48 11.33 -9.26
C GLN A 485 43.34 10.36 -9.58
N VAL A 486 43.62 9.05 -9.63
CA VAL A 486 42.60 8.02 -9.85
C VAL A 486 41.55 8.08 -8.73
N THR A 487 41.98 8.14 -7.47
CA THR A 487 41.08 8.21 -6.32
C THR A 487 40.19 9.45 -6.37
N ALA A 488 40.76 10.63 -6.67
CA ALA A 488 40.01 11.87 -6.75
C ALA A 488 38.97 11.84 -7.88
N THR A 489 39.34 11.35 -9.07
CA THR A 489 38.41 11.27 -10.20
C THR A 489 37.30 10.25 -9.95
N VAL A 490 37.63 9.06 -9.42
CA VAL A 490 36.63 8.01 -9.15
C VAL A 490 35.67 8.45 -8.05
N ASN A 491 36.16 9.01 -6.95
CA ASN A 491 35.28 9.49 -5.88
C ASN A 491 34.39 10.63 -6.35
N GLY A 492 34.92 11.62 -7.09
CA GLY A 492 34.09 12.70 -7.62
C GLY A 492 33.01 12.22 -8.61
N ALA A 493 33.32 11.21 -9.41
CA ALA A 493 32.34 10.58 -10.31
C ALA A 493 31.26 9.82 -9.53
N LEU A 494 31.64 9.04 -8.51
CA LEU A 494 30.70 8.33 -7.65
C LEU A 494 29.83 9.29 -6.83
N ASP A 495 30.38 10.38 -6.29
CA ASP A 495 29.62 11.42 -5.58
C ASP A 495 28.56 12.06 -6.50
N SER A 496 28.89 12.26 -7.78
CA SER A 496 27.97 12.78 -8.79
C SER A 496 26.84 11.78 -9.08
N VAL A 497 27.16 10.48 -9.15
CA VAL A 497 26.16 9.41 -9.29
C VAL A 497 25.22 9.39 -8.08
N ASP A 498 25.73 9.42 -6.85
CA ASP A 498 24.90 9.43 -5.64
C ASP A 498 23.96 10.63 -5.60
N THR A 499 24.48 11.83 -5.92
CA THR A 499 23.67 13.05 -6.00
C THR A 499 22.54 12.91 -7.03
N GLN A 500 22.83 12.42 -8.23
CA GLN A 500 21.80 12.20 -9.25
C GLN A 500 20.74 11.19 -8.82
N LEU A 501 21.16 10.09 -8.17
CA LEU A 501 20.24 9.08 -7.66
C LEU A 501 19.35 9.64 -6.53
N VAL A 502 19.90 10.49 -5.66
CA VAL A 502 19.13 11.19 -4.62
C VAL A 502 18.07 12.09 -5.24
N ASP A 503 18.43 12.89 -6.25
CA ASP A 503 17.50 13.81 -6.92
C ASP A 503 16.37 13.06 -7.63
N LEU A 504 16.66 11.93 -8.29
CA LEU A 504 15.65 11.08 -8.93
C LEU A 504 14.63 10.54 -7.92
N VAL A 505 15.10 9.98 -6.80
CA VAL A 505 14.22 9.47 -5.73
C VAL A 505 13.43 10.60 -5.09
N ALA A 506 14.04 11.77 -4.87
CA ALA A 506 13.37 12.93 -4.29
C ALA A 506 12.21 13.44 -5.17
N ALA A 507 12.37 13.41 -6.50
CA ALA A 507 11.31 13.79 -7.43
C ALA A 507 10.09 12.85 -7.33
N VAL A 508 10.31 11.54 -7.26
CA VAL A 508 9.24 10.54 -7.05
C VAL A 508 8.55 10.77 -5.72
N LEU A 509 9.31 10.88 -4.63
CA LEU A 509 8.76 11.09 -3.29
C LEU A 509 7.98 12.40 -3.18
N GLY A 510 8.42 13.46 -3.85
CA GLY A 510 7.69 14.72 -3.93
C GLY A 510 6.32 14.58 -4.60
N ALA A 511 6.23 13.81 -5.69
CA ALA A 511 4.98 13.56 -6.40
C ALA A 511 4.01 12.70 -5.57
N VAL A 512 4.48 11.59 -4.99
CA VAL A 512 3.68 10.72 -4.11
C VAL A 512 3.21 11.48 -2.87
N SER A 513 4.09 12.26 -2.24
CA SER A 513 3.73 13.08 -1.08
C SER A 513 2.63 14.10 -1.40
N ALA A 514 2.62 14.67 -2.61
CA ALA A 514 1.58 15.61 -3.02
C ALA A 514 0.20 14.93 -3.09
N VAL A 515 0.12 13.72 -3.66
CA VAL A 515 -1.14 12.95 -3.71
C VAL A 515 -1.63 12.63 -2.30
N LEU A 516 -0.76 12.08 -1.45
CA LEU A 516 -1.13 11.66 -0.10
C LEU A 516 -1.54 12.83 0.79
N THR A 517 -1.03 14.04 0.55
CA THR A 517 -1.41 15.24 1.32
C THR A 517 -2.81 15.73 0.96
N GLU A 518 -3.24 15.55 -0.28
CA GLU A 518 -4.58 15.96 -0.74
C GLU A 518 -5.65 14.92 -0.37
N LEU A 519 -5.27 13.63 -0.29
CA LEU A 519 -6.18 12.50 -0.08
C LEU A 519 -7.20 12.68 1.07
N PRO A 520 -6.80 13.14 2.28
CA PRO A 520 -7.74 13.31 3.40
C PRO A 520 -8.85 14.34 3.14
N SER A 521 -8.61 15.29 2.23
CA SER A 521 -9.59 16.32 1.88
C SER A 521 -10.58 15.84 0.81
N ILE A 522 -10.20 14.84 0.03
CA ILE A 522 -10.99 14.34 -1.11
C ILE A 522 -11.69 13.02 -0.84
N LEU A 523 -11.24 12.23 0.12
CA LEU A 523 -11.77 10.90 0.39
C LEU A 523 -12.09 10.72 1.87
N SER A 524 -13.33 10.36 2.17
CA SER A 524 -13.76 9.86 3.47
C SER A 524 -14.26 8.43 3.30
N VAL A 525 -13.87 7.56 4.22
CA VAL A 525 -14.17 6.13 4.19
C VAL A 525 -14.85 5.76 5.50
N MET A 526 -16.04 5.17 5.43
CA MET A 526 -16.73 4.65 6.62
C MET A 526 -17.15 3.20 6.39
N VAL A 527 -17.02 2.38 7.43
CA VAL A 527 -17.47 0.98 7.44
C VAL A 527 -18.61 0.79 8.43
N ASN A 528 -19.36 -0.30 8.25
CA ASN A 528 -20.46 -0.68 9.14
C ASN A 528 -21.50 0.44 9.33
N VAL A 529 -21.95 1.06 8.23
CA VAL A 529 -22.86 2.21 8.31
C VAL A 529 -24.26 1.75 8.68
N GLN A 530 -24.74 2.17 9.85
CA GLN A 530 -26.03 1.82 10.42
C GLN A 530 -26.80 3.12 10.77
N PRO A 531 -27.81 3.51 9.95
CA PRO A 531 -28.50 4.79 10.10
C PRO A 531 -29.23 5.01 11.43
N ASP A 532 -29.62 3.94 12.11
CA ASP A 532 -30.30 3.97 13.41
C ASP A 532 -29.34 4.02 14.61
N GLN A 533 -28.03 3.94 14.38
CA GLN A 533 -27.01 3.95 15.42
C GLN A 533 -26.34 5.33 15.57
N PRO A 534 -25.78 5.65 16.76
CA PRO A 534 -25.01 6.86 16.95
C PRO A 534 -23.89 7.02 15.91
N GLY A 535 -23.60 8.28 15.54
CA GLY A 535 -22.52 8.58 14.59
C GLY A 535 -22.87 8.34 13.12
N ALA A 536 -24.12 8.01 12.78
CA ALA A 536 -24.54 7.81 11.40
C ALA A 536 -24.20 9.03 10.50
N PRO A 537 -23.66 8.80 9.29
CA PRO A 537 -23.25 9.88 8.41
C PRO A 537 -24.45 10.71 7.92
N PRO A 538 -24.25 12.00 7.59
CA PRO A 538 -25.31 12.85 7.05
C PRO A 538 -25.98 12.25 5.81
N GLY A 539 -27.29 12.51 5.66
CA GLY A 539 -28.07 12.00 4.52
C GLY A 539 -28.54 10.56 4.66
N THR A 540 -28.14 9.85 5.72
CA THR A 540 -28.76 8.57 6.07
C THR A 540 -30.05 8.79 6.86
N SER A 541 -31.06 7.95 6.61
CA SER A 541 -32.32 7.97 7.34
C SER A 541 -32.80 6.53 7.57
N PHE A 542 -33.67 6.35 8.56
CA PHE A 542 -34.33 5.09 8.85
C PHE A 542 -35.76 5.35 9.30
N ILE A 543 -36.59 4.32 9.21
CA ILE A 543 -37.94 4.34 9.77
C ILE A 543 -37.85 3.97 11.25
N ALA A 544 -38.22 4.91 12.12
CA ALA A 544 -38.24 4.67 13.55
C ALA A 544 -39.38 3.72 13.96
N GLU A 545 -39.20 3.05 15.09
CA GLU A 545 -40.23 2.20 15.70
C GLU A 545 -41.52 3.00 15.96
N SER A 546 -42.68 2.36 15.72
CA SER A 546 -43.96 2.98 16.03
C SER A 546 -45.05 1.97 16.39
N GLY A 547 -45.60 2.08 17.60
CA GLY A 547 -46.74 1.25 18.04
C GLY A 547 -46.41 -0.25 18.04
N LEU A 548 -47.02 -1.00 17.12
CA LEU A 548 -46.79 -2.44 16.93
C LEU A 548 -45.80 -2.75 15.79
N SER A 549 -45.10 -1.73 15.30
CA SER A 549 -44.18 -1.79 14.16
C SER A 549 -42.74 -1.59 14.62
N SER A 550 -41.86 -2.51 14.24
CA SER A 550 -40.42 -2.40 14.49
C SER A 550 -39.81 -1.18 13.81
N ALA A 551 -38.63 -0.76 14.28
CA ALA A 551 -37.78 0.11 13.47
C ALA A 551 -37.30 -0.62 12.20
N GLN A 552 -36.81 0.15 11.23
CA GLN A 552 -36.00 -0.36 10.13
C GLN A 552 -34.56 -0.55 10.61
N HIS A 553 -34.02 -1.73 10.38
CA HIS A 553 -32.65 -2.09 10.70
C HIS A 553 -31.85 -2.25 9.41
N ALA A 554 -30.94 -1.30 9.17
CA ALA A 554 -30.12 -1.25 7.96
C ALA A 554 -28.61 -1.28 8.27
N VAL A 555 -27.84 -1.89 7.37
CA VAL A 555 -26.37 -1.88 7.39
C VAL A 555 -25.84 -1.76 5.96
N SER A 556 -24.86 -0.88 5.78
CA SER A 556 -24.02 -0.81 4.57
C SER A 556 -22.59 -1.19 4.92
N ALA A 557 -21.94 -1.98 4.08
CA ALA A 557 -20.60 -2.48 4.36
C ALA A 557 -19.55 -1.38 4.31
N LEU A 558 -19.58 -0.57 3.24
CA LEU A 558 -18.65 0.50 2.97
C LEU A 558 -19.39 1.72 2.44
N ARG A 559 -19.02 2.91 2.92
CA ARG A 559 -19.44 4.19 2.38
C ARG A 559 -18.21 5.00 1.99
N LEU A 560 -18.25 5.56 0.79
CA LEU A 560 -17.21 6.44 0.27
C LEU A 560 -17.81 7.83 0.06
N GLY A 561 -17.20 8.82 0.71
CA GLY A 561 -17.49 10.24 0.53
C GLY A 561 -16.39 10.90 -0.28
N LEU A 562 -16.78 11.68 -1.30
CA LEU A 562 -15.87 12.38 -2.19
C LEU A 562 -15.92 13.90 -1.95
N ALA A 563 -14.75 14.53 -2.02
CA ALA A 563 -14.56 15.97 -1.77
C ALA A 563 -15.12 16.43 -0.41
N TYR A 564 -14.88 15.64 0.64
CA TYR A 564 -15.40 15.89 1.99
C TYR A 564 -14.91 17.21 2.60
N GLY A 565 -13.73 17.69 2.20
CA GLY A 565 -13.18 18.98 2.63
C GLY A 565 -13.89 20.22 2.06
N LEU A 566 -14.72 20.06 1.02
CA LEU A 566 -15.42 21.17 0.37
C LEU A 566 -16.83 21.42 0.94
N ALA A 567 -17.49 20.40 1.51
CA ALA A 567 -18.80 20.52 2.14
C ALA A 567 -19.04 19.41 3.19
N PRO A 568 -19.74 19.70 4.32
CA PRO A 568 -20.15 18.67 5.27
C PRO A 568 -21.01 17.59 4.57
N GLY A 569 -20.52 16.34 4.56
CA GLY A 569 -21.18 15.22 3.85
C GLY A 569 -20.60 14.88 2.47
N GLY A 570 -19.60 15.63 1.99
CA GLY A 570 -19.02 15.46 0.66
C GLY A 570 -19.84 16.12 -0.44
N VAL A 571 -19.22 16.30 -1.61
CA VAL A 571 -19.91 16.71 -2.85
C VAL A 571 -20.62 15.52 -3.48
N ALA A 572 -20.18 14.30 -3.16
CA ALA A 572 -20.78 13.04 -3.55
C ALA A 572 -20.56 12.00 -2.45
N ALA A 573 -21.52 11.10 -2.26
CA ALA A 573 -21.39 9.99 -1.31
C ALA A 573 -22.23 8.81 -1.76
N PHE A 574 -21.62 7.63 -1.77
CA PHE A 574 -22.30 6.40 -2.13
C PHE A 574 -22.01 5.29 -1.13
N ASP A 575 -23.00 4.42 -0.94
CA ASP A 575 -22.92 3.25 -0.07
C ASP A 575 -22.84 1.99 -0.94
N LEU A 576 -21.96 1.08 -0.55
CA LEU A 576 -21.78 -0.24 -1.16
C LEU A 576 -22.32 -1.33 -0.23
N ALA A 577 -23.00 -2.31 -0.84
CA ALA A 577 -23.68 -3.43 -0.20
C ALA A 577 -24.56 -2.97 0.97
N THR A 578 -25.74 -2.43 0.68
CA THR A 578 -26.74 -2.04 1.68
C THR A 578 -27.83 -3.10 1.84
N SER A 579 -28.09 -3.50 3.08
CA SER A 579 -29.13 -4.45 3.45
C SER A 579 -30.03 -3.84 4.53
N SER A 580 -31.35 -3.96 4.38
CA SER A 580 -32.32 -3.44 5.35
C SER A 580 -33.51 -4.36 5.53
N VAL A 581 -33.95 -4.47 6.78
CA VAL A 581 -35.16 -5.22 7.16
C VAL A 581 -35.99 -4.38 8.11
N GLY A 582 -37.29 -4.48 7.97
CA GLY A 582 -38.24 -3.68 8.73
C GLY A 582 -38.64 -2.41 7.99
N PRO A 583 -39.80 -1.82 8.34
CA PRO A 583 -40.60 -2.17 9.51
C PRO A 583 -41.32 -3.53 9.40
N ILE A 584 -41.42 -4.25 10.52
CA ILE A 584 -42.29 -5.42 10.67
C ILE A 584 -43.41 -5.04 11.63
N THR A 585 -44.66 -5.16 11.18
CA THR A 585 -45.85 -4.74 11.93
C THR A 585 -46.69 -5.95 12.28
N ALA A 586 -47.04 -6.07 13.56
CA ALA A 586 -47.95 -7.12 14.04
C ALA A 586 -49.39 -6.94 13.51
N PRO A 587 -50.19 -8.03 13.41
CA PRO A 587 -51.55 -8.03 12.87
C PRO A 587 -52.58 -7.16 13.60
#